data_AF-A0A420WHU7-F1
#
_entry.id   AF-A0A420WHU7-F1
#
_cell.length_a   1.000
_cell.length_b   1.000
_cell.length_c   1.000
_cell.angle_alpha   90.00
_cell.angle_beta   90.00
_cell.angle_gamma   90.00
#
_symmetry.space_group_name_H-M   'P 1'
#
loop_
_entity.id
_entity.type
_entity.pdbx_description
1 polymer ?
#
loop_
_entity_poly.entity_id
_entity_poly.type
_entity_poly.pdbx_seq_one_letter_code
_entity_poly.pdbx_strand_id
1 'polypeptide(L)'
;MSLDFDPKTQKIIYRGKEVGERIFKNGRSTVRLNIEYQGGDDWSVPLNLFALGLSILEENQPALALLTVRTSGDSMAEDFKFKRFLIEKLVKRGGYIWNFHKSDSDNWPSPLHGHDYEKGLKLDAITGEIYDVATRMRCNTLRIKDLKAVQANLRASKDFKEAVVTLIDDAATATGSA
;
A
#
# COMPACT_ATOMS: atom_id res chain seq x y z
N MET A 1 -10.43 24.61 3.93
CA MET A 1 -9.65 25.22 5.03
C MET A 1 -8.25 25.45 4.50
N SER A 2 -7.87 26.68 4.20
CA SER A 2 -6.57 27.00 3.63
C SER A 2 -5.57 27.41 4.71
N LEU A 3 -4.31 27.06 4.47
CA LEU A 3 -3.18 27.75 5.06
C LEU A 3 -2.97 29.02 4.23
N ASP A 4 -2.88 30.16 4.91
CA ASP A 4 -2.68 31.45 4.26
C ASP A 4 -1.24 31.91 4.53
N PHE A 5 -0.55 32.40 3.50
CA PHE A 5 0.81 32.93 3.62
C PHE A 5 0.78 34.45 3.45
N ASP A 6 1.30 35.18 4.43
CA ASP A 6 1.46 36.62 4.36
C ASP A 6 2.89 36.96 3.85
N PRO A 7 3.04 37.46 2.61
CA PRO A 7 4.35 37.78 2.06
C PRO A 7 5.01 38.99 2.73
N LYS A 8 4.27 39.84 3.45
CA LYS A 8 4.85 41.01 4.14
C LYS A 8 5.52 40.60 5.43
N THR A 9 4.85 39.77 6.23
CA THR A 9 5.36 39.30 7.52
C THR A 9 6.12 37.97 7.40
N GLN A 10 6.04 37.32 6.25
CA GLN A 10 6.49 35.95 5.99
C GLN A 10 5.84 34.90 6.91
N LYS A 11 4.71 35.23 7.55
CA LYS A 11 4.01 34.33 8.47
C LYS A 11 3.05 33.41 7.72
N ILE A 12 2.87 32.21 8.25
CA ILE A 12 1.89 31.24 7.80
C ILE A 12 0.78 31.20 8.84
N ILE A 13 -0.45 31.48 8.41
CA ILE A 13 -1.62 31.63 9.26
C ILE A 13 -2.62 30.53 8.95
N TYR A 14 -3.15 29.91 10.00
CA TYR A 14 -4.26 28.98 9.92
C TYR A 14 -5.35 29.38 10.92
N ARG A 15 -6.55 29.65 10.42
CA ARG A 15 -7.70 30.11 11.24
C ARG A 15 -7.35 31.31 12.14
N GLY A 16 -6.59 32.27 11.61
CA GLY A 16 -6.16 33.47 12.33
C GLY A 16 -5.04 33.25 13.36
N LYS A 17 -4.51 32.02 13.49
CA LYS A 17 -3.34 31.73 14.34
C LYS A 17 -2.10 31.57 13.50
N GLU A 18 -0.99 32.14 13.97
CA GLU A 18 0.33 31.90 13.39
C GLU A 18 0.76 30.46 13.67
N VAL A 19 1.02 29.70 12.61
CA VAL A 19 1.44 28.30 12.67
C VAL A 19 2.81 28.07 12.06
N GLY A 20 3.45 29.13 11.55
CA GLY A 20 4.77 29.02 10.96
C GLY A 20 5.26 30.31 10.33
N GLU A 21 6.45 30.22 9.76
CA GLU A 21 7.14 31.32 9.09
C GLU A 21 7.97 30.82 7.92
N ARG A 22 8.21 31.70 6.95
CA ARG A 22 9.21 31.54 5.91
C ARG A 22 10.37 32.48 6.19
N ILE A 23 11.57 31.92 6.24
CA ILE A 23 12.81 32.67 6.40
C ILE A 23 13.57 32.56 5.10
N PHE A 24 13.83 33.70 4.45
CA PHE A 24 14.68 33.74 3.26
C PHE A 24 16.01 34.41 3.61
N LYS A 25 17.11 33.66 3.54
CA LYS A 25 18.47 34.15 3.83
C LYS A 25 19.47 33.48 2.89
N ASN A 26 20.39 34.28 2.33
CA ASN A 26 21.48 33.79 1.46
C ASN A 26 20.99 32.92 0.29
N GLY A 27 19.89 33.31 -0.36
CA GLY A 27 19.29 32.54 -1.46
C GLY A 27 18.56 31.26 -1.03
N ARG A 28 18.58 30.91 0.26
CA ARG A 28 17.90 29.74 0.81
C ARG A 28 16.57 30.14 1.45
N SER A 29 15.51 29.42 1.09
CA SER A 29 14.20 29.51 1.72
C SER A 29 14.07 28.41 2.76
N THR A 30 13.87 28.77 4.02
CA THR A 30 13.56 27.85 5.12
C THR A 30 12.13 28.09 5.54
N VAL A 31 11.30 27.06 5.55
CA VAL A 31 9.95 27.12 6.10
C VAL A 31 9.95 26.42 7.45
N ARG A 32 9.42 27.07 8.47
CA ARG A 32 9.20 26.50 9.81
C ARG A 32 7.71 26.42 10.05
N LEU A 33 7.25 25.26 10.49
CA LEU A 33 5.85 25.00 10.82
C LEU A 33 5.79 24.37 12.20
N ASN A 34 4.95 24.92 13.07
CA ASN A 34 4.59 24.31 14.34
C ASN A 34 3.25 23.60 14.13
N ILE A 35 3.29 22.27 14.18
CA ILE A 35 2.09 21.43 14.10
C ILE A 35 1.81 20.95 15.52
N GLU A 36 0.80 21.54 16.14
CA GLU A 36 0.26 21.08 17.41
C GLU A 36 -1.18 20.65 17.22
N TYR A 37 -1.51 19.48 17.76
CA TYR A 37 -2.80 18.87 17.54
C TYR A 37 -3.18 18.10 18.80
N GLN A 38 -4.45 18.14 19.18
CA GLN A 38 -5.03 17.39 20.30
C GLN A 38 -6.36 16.81 19.84
N GLY A 39 -6.68 15.58 20.19
CA GLY A 39 -7.98 15.04 19.85
C GLY A 39 -8.24 13.63 20.36
N GLY A 40 -9.47 13.19 20.12
CA GLY A 40 -10.05 11.96 20.66
C GLY A 40 -9.76 10.69 19.86
N ASP A 41 -10.51 9.63 20.11
CA ASP A 41 -10.22 8.29 19.60
C ASP A 41 -10.34 8.15 18.06
N ASP A 42 -10.99 9.11 17.37
CA ASP A 42 -11.46 8.94 15.97
C ASP A 42 -10.84 9.89 14.93
N TRP A 43 -9.74 10.58 15.23
CA TRP A 43 -9.06 11.44 14.26
C TRP A 43 -7.60 11.06 14.09
N SER A 44 -7.14 11.04 12.85
CA SER A 44 -5.73 10.85 12.51
C SER A 44 -5.28 12.03 11.65
N VAL A 45 -4.18 12.68 12.05
CA VAL A 45 -3.48 13.59 11.15
C VAL A 45 -2.74 12.73 10.13
N PRO A 46 -2.95 12.91 8.82
CA PRO A 46 -2.24 12.15 7.79
C PRO A 46 -0.76 12.59 7.73
N LEU A 47 0.03 12.14 8.71
CA LEU A 47 1.47 12.40 8.82
C LEU A 47 2.27 11.75 7.68
N ASN A 48 1.84 10.60 7.16
CA ASN A 48 1.33 10.63 5.80
C ASN A 48 2.07 11.45 4.74
N LEU A 49 1.43 12.56 4.42
CA LEU A 49 1.84 13.52 3.40
C LEU A 49 3.06 14.33 3.85
N PHE A 50 3.26 14.51 5.15
CA PHE A 50 4.46 15.14 5.69
C PHE A 50 5.68 14.23 5.52
N ALA A 51 5.54 12.93 5.79
CA ALA A 51 6.56 11.92 5.54
C ALA A 51 6.91 11.81 4.04
N LEU A 52 5.91 11.90 3.16
CA LEU A 52 6.12 11.98 1.71
C LEU A 52 6.90 13.26 1.31
N GLY A 53 6.56 14.41 1.90
CA GLY A 53 7.28 15.66 1.65
C GLY A 53 8.72 15.66 2.20
N LEU A 54 8.98 14.93 3.29
CA LEU A 54 10.33 14.77 3.82
C LEU A 54 11.15 13.76 3.00
N SER A 55 10.53 12.70 2.48
CA SER A 55 11.25 11.67 1.74
C SER A 55 11.85 12.19 0.44
N ILE A 56 11.24 13.21 -0.19
CA ILE A 56 11.75 13.83 -1.43
C ILE A 56 12.98 14.73 -1.23
N LEU A 57 13.39 15.02 0.00
CA LEU A 57 14.60 15.80 0.27
C LEU A 57 15.85 15.00 -0.09
N GLU A 58 16.86 15.66 -0.66
CA GLU A 58 18.09 15.03 -1.14
C GLU A 58 18.82 14.28 -0.01
N GLU A 59 18.86 14.83 1.20
CA GLU A 59 19.44 14.17 2.38
C GLU A 59 18.72 12.89 2.81
N ASN A 60 17.46 12.71 2.40
CA ASN A 60 16.61 11.57 2.72
C ASN A 60 16.45 10.62 1.54
N GLN A 61 16.99 10.96 0.36
CA GLN A 61 17.06 10.04 -0.76
C GLN A 61 18.09 8.96 -0.43
N PRO A 62 17.79 7.68 -0.71
CA PRO A 62 18.78 6.63 -0.57
C PRO A 62 19.97 6.97 -1.46
N ALA A 63 21.18 6.86 -0.91
CA ALA A 63 22.41 7.02 -1.70
C ALA A 63 22.30 6.13 -2.95
N LEU A 64 22.61 6.69 -4.12
CA LEU A 64 22.65 5.96 -5.39
C LEU A 64 23.48 4.69 -5.19
N ALA A 65 22.81 3.55 -5.17
CA ALA A 65 23.46 2.27 -4.99
C ALA A 65 24.31 1.97 -6.23
N LEU A 66 25.59 2.31 -6.18
CA LEU A 66 26.60 1.65 -7.01
C LEU A 66 26.69 0.21 -6.53
N LEU A 67 25.88 -0.65 -7.15
CA LEU A 67 25.79 -2.05 -6.79
C LEU A 67 27.05 -2.77 -7.28
N THR A 68 28.07 -2.83 -6.43
CA THR A 68 29.05 -3.92 -6.46
C THR A 68 29.31 -4.34 -5.02
N VAL A 69 28.47 -5.24 -4.53
CA VAL A 69 28.62 -5.81 -3.19
C VAL A 69 29.49 -7.06 -3.29
N ARG A 70 30.72 -6.97 -2.75
CA ARG A 70 31.45 -8.14 -2.25
C ARG A 70 31.45 -8.03 -0.73
N THR A 71 30.77 -8.96 -0.04
CA THR A 71 30.76 -9.04 1.43
C THR A 71 31.45 -10.31 1.89
N SER A 72 32.33 -10.18 2.87
CA SER A 72 32.84 -11.29 3.69
C SER A 72 31.78 -11.71 4.72
N GLY A 73 31.75 -13.00 5.07
CA GLY A 73 30.63 -13.70 5.74
C GLY A 73 30.21 -13.27 7.15
N ASP A 74 30.70 -12.14 7.69
CA ASP A 74 30.50 -11.75 9.10
C ASP A 74 29.66 -10.49 9.31
N SER A 75 28.86 -10.05 8.34
CA SER A 75 28.00 -8.86 8.49
C SER A 75 26.51 -9.23 8.42
N MET A 76 26.00 -9.88 9.47
CA MET A 76 24.57 -9.98 9.74
C MET A 76 24.18 -8.80 10.64
N ALA A 77 23.41 -7.84 10.10
CA ALA A 77 22.83 -6.75 10.87
C ALA A 77 21.78 -7.29 11.86
N GLU A 78 21.70 -6.69 13.05
CA GLU A 78 20.75 -7.05 14.10
C GLU A 78 19.30 -7.06 13.59
N ASP A 79 18.57 -8.13 13.94
CA ASP A 79 17.15 -8.28 13.65
C ASP A 79 16.32 -7.26 14.45
N PHE A 80 16.08 -6.09 13.86
CA PHE A 80 15.09 -5.17 14.40
C PHE A 80 13.68 -5.76 14.24
N LYS A 81 13.03 -6.11 15.36
CA LYS A 81 11.63 -6.55 15.42
C LYS A 81 10.67 -5.39 15.14
N PHE A 82 10.58 -4.93 13.90
CA PHE A 82 9.48 -4.08 13.47
C PHE A 82 8.24 -4.94 13.20
N LYS A 83 7.08 -4.51 13.71
CA LYS A 83 5.77 -5.09 13.37
C LYS A 83 5.45 -4.75 11.92
N ARG A 84 5.91 -5.58 10.97
CA ARG A 84 5.51 -5.46 9.57
C ARG A 84 4.01 -5.70 9.47
N PHE A 85 3.25 -4.67 9.10
CA PHE A 85 1.89 -4.87 8.60
C PHE A 85 2.04 -5.56 7.25
N LEU A 86 1.88 -6.89 7.24
CA LEU A 86 1.72 -7.65 6.00
C LEU A 86 0.37 -7.24 5.39
N ILE A 87 0.35 -6.10 4.70
CA ILE A 87 -0.78 -5.64 3.89
C ILE A 87 -0.92 -6.48 2.61
N GLU A 88 0.03 -7.37 2.37
CA GLU A 88 0.16 -8.18 1.16
C GLU A 88 0.28 -9.67 1.53
N LYS A 89 -0.39 -10.51 0.74
CA LYS A 89 -0.27 -11.97 0.82
C LYS A 89 0.17 -12.52 -0.53
N LEU A 90 1.36 -13.10 -0.55
CA LEU A 90 1.89 -13.80 -1.72
C LEU A 90 1.46 -15.27 -1.73
N VAL A 91 0.96 -15.75 -2.87
CA VAL A 91 0.58 -17.15 -3.11
C VAL A 91 1.16 -17.61 -4.45
N LYS A 92 2.10 -18.56 -4.41
CA LYS A 92 2.70 -19.15 -5.61
C LYS A 92 1.94 -20.41 -6.01
N ARG A 93 1.31 -20.42 -7.19
CA ARG A 93 0.54 -21.57 -7.68
C ARG A 93 0.32 -21.55 -9.18
N GLY A 94 0.26 -22.72 -9.81
CA GLY A 94 0.00 -22.84 -11.26
C GLY A 94 1.04 -22.17 -12.15
N GLY A 95 2.27 -21.95 -11.64
CA GLY A 95 3.31 -21.20 -12.33
C GLY A 95 3.18 -19.67 -12.22
N TYR A 96 2.27 -19.17 -11.38
CA TYR A 96 2.05 -17.74 -11.11
C TYR A 96 2.46 -17.35 -9.70
N ILE A 97 2.71 -16.05 -9.51
CA ILE A 97 2.97 -15.44 -8.19
C ILE A 97 1.87 -14.41 -7.95
N TRP A 98 0.85 -14.78 -7.19
CA TRP A 98 -0.27 -13.89 -6.90
C TRP A 98 0.01 -13.06 -5.65
N ASN A 99 0.04 -11.75 -5.79
CA ASN A 99 0.05 -10.79 -4.69
C ASN A 99 -1.38 -10.30 -4.41
N PHE A 100 -1.87 -10.54 -3.20
CA PHE A 100 -3.17 -10.08 -2.74
C PHE A 100 -2.99 -8.93 -1.77
N HIS A 101 -3.64 -7.81 -2.04
CA HIS A 101 -3.59 -6.64 -1.16
C HIS A 101 -4.83 -6.59 -0.25
N LYS A 102 -4.62 -6.28 1.03
CA LYS A 102 -5.73 -6.13 2.00
C LYS A 102 -6.60 -4.92 1.68
N SER A 103 -5.97 -3.85 1.21
CA SER A 103 -6.61 -2.58 0.87
C SER A 103 -6.23 -2.24 -0.56
N ASP A 104 -6.78 -3.00 -1.50
CA ASP A 104 -6.61 -2.63 -2.91
C ASP A 104 -7.50 -1.43 -3.24
N SER A 105 -6.93 -0.46 -3.94
CA SER A 105 -7.67 0.74 -4.36
C SER A 105 -8.57 0.48 -5.55
N ASP A 106 -8.32 -0.63 -6.28
CA ASP A 106 -9.16 -1.08 -7.37
C ASP A 106 -9.89 -2.38 -7.00
N ASN A 107 -11.04 -2.61 -7.64
CA ASN A 107 -11.84 -3.83 -7.47
C ASN A 107 -11.87 -4.66 -8.76
N TRP A 108 -10.87 -4.49 -9.64
CA TRP A 108 -10.88 -5.13 -10.94
C TRP A 108 -9.86 -6.29 -10.98
N PRO A 109 -10.23 -7.49 -11.47
CA PRO A 109 -11.51 -7.88 -12.08
C PRO A 109 -12.64 -8.13 -11.07
N SER A 110 -12.31 -8.35 -9.80
CA SER A 110 -13.28 -8.56 -8.72
C SER A 110 -12.76 -8.00 -7.39
N PRO A 111 -13.62 -7.87 -6.36
CA PRO A 111 -13.21 -7.38 -5.04
C PRO A 111 -12.15 -8.23 -4.35
N LEU A 112 -12.00 -9.50 -4.74
CA LEU A 112 -10.93 -10.37 -4.26
C LEU A 112 -10.11 -10.87 -5.44
N HIS A 113 -9.05 -10.13 -5.74
CA HIS A 113 -8.17 -10.43 -6.87
C HIS A 113 -6.70 -10.49 -6.46
N GLY A 114 -5.91 -11.20 -7.26
CA GLY A 114 -4.46 -11.32 -7.08
C GLY A 114 -3.71 -10.76 -8.28
N HIS A 115 -2.56 -10.14 -8.05
CA HIS A 115 -1.69 -9.56 -9.08
C HIS A 115 -0.48 -10.45 -9.35
N ASP A 116 -0.19 -10.74 -10.61
CA ASP A 116 1.12 -11.25 -11.05
C ASP A 116 1.81 -10.13 -11.84
N TYR A 117 2.57 -9.30 -11.13
CA TYR A 117 3.23 -8.11 -11.69
C TYR A 117 4.27 -8.46 -12.74
N GLU A 118 4.93 -9.62 -12.61
CA GLU A 118 5.96 -10.06 -13.55
C GLU A 118 5.34 -10.32 -14.94
N LYS A 119 4.12 -10.85 -14.96
CA LYS A 119 3.42 -11.22 -16.20
C LYS A 119 2.36 -10.21 -16.63
N GLY A 120 2.09 -9.18 -15.84
CA GLY A 120 1.04 -8.21 -16.11
C GLY A 120 -0.36 -8.81 -16.07
N LEU A 121 -0.62 -9.75 -15.15
CA LEU A 121 -1.88 -10.48 -15.06
C LEU A 121 -2.61 -10.20 -13.75
N LYS A 122 -3.94 -10.29 -13.79
CA LYS A 122 -4.79 -10.36 -12.59
C LYS A 122 -5.63 -11.62 -12.55
N LEU A 123 -5.70 -12.24 -11.39
CA LEU A 123 -6.57 -13.36 -11.07
C LEU A 123 -7.83 -12.84 -10.38
N ASP A 124 -9.01 -13.18 -10.89
CA ASP A 124 -10.22 -13.19 -10.08
C ASP A 124 -10.18 -14.42 -9.15
N ALA A 125 -10.00 -14.24 -7.85
CA ALA A 125 -9.87 -15.36 -6.92
C ALA A 125 -11.23 -15.96 -6.51
N ILE A 126 -12.34 -15.38 -6.98
CA ILE A 126 -13.68 -15.93 -6.82
C ILE A 126 -13.93 -16.97 -7.93
N THR A 127 -13.73 -16.59 -9.19
CA THR A 127 -14.04 -17.43 -10.37
C THR A 127 -12.86 -18.25 -10.88
N GLY A 128 -11.63 -17.79 -10.60
CA GLY A 128 -10.39 -18.34 -11.16
C GLY A 128 -10.03 -17.82 -12.54
N GLU A 129 -10.79 -16.89 -13.12
CA GLU A 129 -10.46 -16.29 -14.40
C GLU A 129 -9.23 -15.38 -14.31
N ILE A 130 -8.39 -15.41 -15.34
CA ILE A 130 -7.16 -14.62 -15.41
C ILE A 130 -7.28 -13.63 -16.56
N TYR A 131 -6.98 -12.37 -16.25
CA TYR A 131 -7.11 -11.22 -17.12
C TYR A 131 -5.75 -10.60 -17.39
N ASP A 132 -5.53 -10.18 -18.62
CA ASP A 132 -4.39 -9.34 -18.99
C ASP A 132 -4.66 -7.89 -18.57
N VAL A 133 -3.73 -7.25 -17.86
CA VAL A 133 -3.93 -5.90 -17.30
C VAL A 133 -4.02 -4.84 -18.40
N ALA A 134 -3.24 -4.99 -19.47
CA ALA A 134 -3.16 -3.99 -20.54
C ALA A 134 -4.44 -3.95 -21.39
N THR A 135 -5.00 -5.12 -21.70
CA THR A 135 -6.17 -5.27 -22.58
C THR A 135 -7.47 -5.43 -21.81
N ARG A 136 -7.40 -5.74 -20.51
CA ARG A 136 -8.53 -6.13 -19.65
C ARG A 136 -9.32 -7.33 -20.16
N MET A 137 -8.79 -8.07 -21.12
CA MET A 137 -9.45 -9.27 -21.64
C MET A 137 -9.05 -10.49 -20.81
N ARG A 138 -10.01 -11.40 -20.64
CA ARG A 138 -9.72 -12.73 -20.10
C ARG A 138 -8.77 -13.45 -21.06
N CYS A 139 -7.62 -13.87 -20.55
CA CYS A 139 -6.58 -14.56 -21.32
C CYS A 139 -6.36 -16.00 -20.85
N ASN A 140 -6.76 -16.36 -19.63
CA ASN A 140 -6.59 -17.71 -19.11
C ASN A 140 -7.58 -18.02 -17.97
N THR A 141 -7.50 -19.23 -17.44
CA THR A 141 -8.23 -19.66 -16.24
C THR A 141 -7.34 -20.53 -15.37
N LEU A 142 -7.25 -20.18 -14.09
CA LEU A 142 -6.54 -20.97 -13.10
C LEU A 142 -7.28 -22.30 -12.90
N ARG A 143 -6.54 -23.41 -12.93
CA ARG A 143 -7.14 -24.75 -12.74
C ARG A 143 -7.86 -24.80 -11.39
N ILE A 144 -9.02 -25.45 -11.36
CA ILE A 144 -9.88 -25.52 -10.15
C ILE A 144 -9.11 -26.00 -8.91
N LYS A 145 -8.23 -27.01 -9.05
CA LYS A 145 -7.38 -27.49 -7.94
C LYS A 145 -6.44 -26.41 -7.40
N ASP A 146 -5.89 -25.59 -8.29
CA ASP A 146 -5.00 -24.49 -7.95
C ASP A 146 -5.77 -23.31 -7.34
N LEU A 147 -6.94 -22.97 -7.90
CA LEU A 147 -7.84 -21.97 -7.35
C LEU A 147 -8.26 -22.30 -5.91
N LYS A 148 -8.72 -23.54 -5.67
CA LYS A 148 -9.08 -23.99 -4.31
C LYS A 148 -7.90 -23.89 -3.34
N ALA A 149 -6.69 -24.16 -3.80
CA ALA A 149 -5.49 -24.01 -2.98
C ALA A 149 -5.16 -22.55 -2.68
N VAL A 150 -5.35 -21.64 -3.65
CA VAL A 150 -5.22 -20.20 -3.43
C VAL A 150 -6.26 -19.74 -2.40
N GLN A 151 -7.52 -20.09 -2.59
CA GLN A 151 -8.61 -19.76 -1.67
C GLN A 151 -8.38 -20.32 -0.26
N ALA A 152 -7.84 -21.54 -0.13
CA ALA A 152 -7.47 -22.10 1.17
C ALA A 152 -6.34 -21.32 1.86
N ASN A 153 -5.34 -20.86 1.09
CA ASN A 153 -4.27 -20.00 1.61
C ASN A 153 -4.81 -18.64 2.08
N LEU A 154 -5.77 -18.06 1.35
CA LEU A 154 -6.43 -16.83 1.74
C LEU A 154 -7.31 -17.03 2.97
N ARG A 155 -8.05 -18.14 3.06
CA ARG A 155 -8.88 -18.49 4.22
C ARG A 155 -8.07 -18.69 5.50
N ALA A 156 -6.84 -19.19 5.37
CA ALA A 156 -5.90 -19.33 6.48
C ALA A 156 -5.22 -18.00 6.87
N SER A 157 -5.36 -16.95 6.05
CA SER A 157 -4.82 -15.63 6.36
C SER A 157 -5.79 -14.84 7.23
N LYS A 158 -5.30 -14.32 8.35
CA LYS A 158 -6.09 -13.43 9.23
C LYS A 158 -6.64 -12.21 8.50
N ASP A 159 -5.97 -11.77 7.44
CA ASP A 159 -6.31 -10.54 6.71
C ASP A 159 -7.31 -10.76 5.58
N PHE A 160 -7.48 -12.01 5.10
CA PHE A 160 -8.34 -12.34 3.96
C PHE A 160 -9.44 -13.35 4.30
N LYS A 161 -9.43 -13.95 5.49
CA LYS A 161 -10.42 -14.95 5.91
C LYS A 161 -11.85 -14.45 5.74
N GLU A 162 -12.14 -13.23 6.20
CA GLU A 162 -13.48 -12.65 6.11
C GLU A 162 -13.90 -12.43 4.66
N ALA A 163 -13.03 -11.86 3.83
CA ALA A 163 -13.31 -11.68 2.40
C ALA A 163 -13.61 -13.01 1.69
N VAL A 164 -12.88 -14.08 2.02
CA VAL A 164 -13.14 -15.41 1.47
C VAL A 164 -14.51 -15.95 1.94
N VAL A 165 -14.84 -15.81 3.22
CA VAL A 165 -16.15 -16.26 3.74
C VAL A 165 -17.28 -15.53 3.01
N THR A 166 -17.22 -14.20 2.97
CA THR A 166 -18.29 -13.38 2.40
C THR A 166 -18.41 -13.51 0.88
N LEU A 167 -17.30 -13.50 0.15
CA LEU A 167 -17.32 -13.44 -1.32
C LEU A 167 -17.35 -14.80 -2.00
N ILE A 168 -16.98 -15.87 -1.29
CA ILE A 168 -16.88 -17.22 -1.87
C ILE A 168 -17.83 -18.18 -1.15
N ASP A 169 -17.77 -18.26 0.19
CA ASP A 169 -18.52 -19.28 0.94
C ASP A 169 -20.02 -18.93 1.03
N ASP A 170 -20.35 -17.68 1.40
CA ASP A 170 -21.74 -17.22 1.53
C ASP A 170 -22.44 -17.07 0.16
N ALA A 171 -21.68 -16.71 -0.88
CA ALA A 171 -22.18 -16.66 -2.24
C ALA A 171 -22.60 -18.05 -2.75
N ALA A 172 -21.86 -19.10 -2.37
CA ALA A 172 -22.17 -20.48 -2.78
C ALA A 172 -23.43 -21.02 -2.12
N THR A 173 -23.70 -20.68 -0.85
CA THR A 173 -24.92 -21.08 -0.12
C THR A 173 -26.17 -20.41 -0.67
N ALA A 174 -26.08 -19.16 -1.13
CA ALA A 174 -27.20 -18.45 -1.75
C ALA A 174 -27.64 -19.08 -3.09
N THR A 175 -26.70 -19.60 -3.88
CA THR A 175 -26.99 -20.26 -5.17
C THR A 175 -27.47 -21.72 -5.06
N GLY A 176 -27.32 -22.36 -3.90
CA GLY A 176 -27.67 -23.77 -3.68
C GLY A 176 -29.08 -24.03 -3.14
N SER A 177 -29.93 -22.99 -3.08
CA SER A 177 -31.29 -23.07 -2.49
C SER A 177 -32.43 -22.97 -3.53
N ALA A 178 -32.18 -23.36 -4.78
CA ALA A 178 -33.18 -23.40 -5.86
C ALA A 178 -33.49 -24.84 -6.28
#